data_AF-A0A661FYK8-F1
#
_entry.id   AF-A0A661FYK8-F1
#
_cell.length_a   1.000
_cell.length_b   1.000
_cell.length_c   1.000
_cell.angle_alpha   90.00
_cell.angle_beta   90.00
_cell.angle_gamma   90.00
#
_symmetry.space_group_name_H-M   'P 1'
#
loop_
_entity.id
_entity.type
_entity.pdbx_description
1 polymer ?
#
loop_
_entity_poly.entity_id
_entity_poly.type
_entity_poly.pdbx_seq_one_letter_code
_entity_poly.pdbx_strand_id
1 'polypeptide(L)'
;MLDAAIELILERGTDKTTLQAIGEKAGYSRGLATYRFGSKAGLFDELCKSISRRWLDYLAEDVGDKIGIDAMCAALDSFFQFVSDSPQD
;
A
#
# COMPACT_ATOMS: atom_id res chain seq x y z
N MET A 1 7.28 3.40 8.20
CA MET A 1 7.75 4.28 7.09
C MET A 1 6.76 4.28 5.94
N LEU A 2 6.31 3.12 5.45
CA LEU A 2 5.22 3.08 4.45
C LEU A 2 3.90 3.61 5.02
N ASP A 3 3.56 3.29 6.27
CA ASP A 3 2.34 3.83 6.93
C ASP A 3 2.41 5.35 7.04
N ALA A 4 3.52 5.88 7.55
CA ALA A 4 3.76 7.33 7.58
C ALA A 4 3.69 7.99 6.19
N ALA A 5 4.09 7.27 5.13
CA ALA A 5 3.94 7.76 3.76
C ALA A 5 2.47 7.77 3.33
N ILE A 6 1.70 6.72 3.61
CA ILE A 6 0.25 6.65 3.34
C ILE A 6 -0.45 7.82 4.02
N GLU A 7 -0.24 8.01 5.32
CA GLU A 7 -0.88 9.09 6.07
C GLU A 7 -0.54 10.47 5.51
N LEU A 8 0.73 10.73 5.17
CA LEU A 8 1.14 12.02 4.57
C LEU A 8 0.51 12.24 3.19
N ILE A 9 0.41 11.18 2.39
CA ILE A 9 -0.23 11.24 1.08
C ILE A 9 -1.72 11.53 1.22
N LEU A 10 -2.42 10.89 2.17
CA LEU A 10 -3.83 11.14 2.46
C LEU A 10 -4.07 12.57 2.98
N GLU A 11 -3.20 13.08 3.86
CA GLU A 11 -3.30 14.42 4.42
C GLU A 11 -3.04 15.54 3.38
N ARG A 12 -2.04 15.35 2.49
CA ARG A 12 -1.41 16.47 1.75
C ARG A 12 -1.33 16.27 0.25
N GLY A 13 -1.70 15.09 -0.22
CA GLY A 13 -1.45 14.61 -1.57
C GLY A 13 -0.02 14.12 -1.78
N THR A 14 0.17 13.43 -2.90
CA THR A 14 1.45 12.88 -3.31
C THR A 14 2.49 13.98 -3.53
N ASP A 15 2.15 15.07 -4.24
CA ASP A 15 3.09 16.13 -4.63
C ASP A 15 3.79 16.80 -3.44
N LYS A 16 3.03 17.14 -2.39
CA LYS A 16 3.55 17.80 -1.18
C LYS A 16 4.28 16.87 -0.21
N THR A 17 4.28 15.56 -0.49
CA THR A 17 4.95 14.56 0.35
C THR A 17 6.40 14.37 -0.10
N THR A 18 7.34 14.49 0.85
CA THR A 18 8.79 14.32 0.61
C THR A 18 9.34 13.14 1.42
N LEU A 19 10.42 12.52 0.94
CA LEU A 19 11.11 11.44 1.66
C LEU A 19 11.57 11.89 3.05
N GLN A 20 12.04 13.13 3.18
CA GLN A 20 12.42 13.70 4.46
C GLN A 20 11.23 13.75 5.43
N ALA A 21 10.09 14.31 4.99
CA ALA A 21 8.89 14.41 5.84
C ALA A 21 8.38 13.03 6.28
N ILE A 22 8.50 12.03 5.40
CA ILE A 22 8.16 10.63 5.72
C ILE A 22 9.12 10.06 6.77
N GLY A 23 10.42 10.28 6.61
CA GLY A 23 11.44 9.84 7.57
C GLY A 23 11.18 10.42 8.96
N GLU A 24 10.93 11.74 9.02
CA GLU A 24 10.59 12.46 10.25
C GLU A 24 9.29 11.95 10.88
N LYS A 25 8.20 11.81 10.09
CA LYS A 25 6.91 11.32 10.59
C LYS A 25 7.01 9.88 11.12
N ALA A 26 7.83 9.06 10.48
CA ALA A 26 8.07 7.68 10.92
C ALA A 26 8.99 7.57 12.16
N GLY A 27 9.44 8.69 12.75
CA GLY A 27 10.30 8.72 13.94
C GLY A 27 11.78 8.46 13.65
N TYR A 28 12.22 8.59 12.40
CA TYR A 28 13.59 8.33 11.97
C TYR A 28 14.33 9.61 11.54
N SER A 29 15.61 9.47 11.25
CA SER A 29 16.42 10.58 10.73
C SER A 29 15.95 11.03 9.35
N ARG A 30 16.17 12.32 9.06
CA ARG A 30 15.82 12.98 7.79
C ARG A 30 16.33 12.26 6.54
N GLY A 31 17.50 11.64 6.63
CA GLY A 31 18.16 10.97 5.50
C GLY A 31 17.80 9.49 5.34
N LEU A 32 17.18 8.85 6.34
CA LEU A 32 17.00 7.39 6.32
C LEU A 32 16.04 6.94 5.22
N ALA A 33 14.96 7.68 4.99
CA ALA A 33 14.02 7.38 3.91
C ALA A 33 14.69 7.49 2.52
N THR A 34 15.54 8.51 2.31
CA THR A 34 16.33 8.64 1.09
C THR A 34 17.33 7.51 0.93
N TYR A 35 18.02 7.11 2.00
CA TYR A 35 18.91 5.95 1.97
C TYR A 35 18.18 4.65 1.61
N ARG A 36 16.98 4.43 2.18
CA ARG A 36 16.19 3.21 1.98
C ARG A 36 15.55 3.13 0.59
N PHE A 37 14.96 4.22 0.12
CA PHE A 37 14.12 4.21 -1.10
C PHE A 37 14.79 4.89 -2.29
N GLY A 38 15.87 5.64 -2.08
CA GLY A 38 16.62 6.38 -3.10
C GLY A 38 15.88 7.62 -3.61
N SER A 39 14.64 7.44 -4.07
CA SER A 39 13.80 8.48 -4.66
C SER A 39 12.34 8.34 -4.25
N LYS A 40 11.56 9.40 -4.51
CA LYS A 40 10.10 9.38 -4.31
C LYS A 40 9.43 8.29 -5.17
N ALA A 41 9.93 8.08 -6.39
CA ALA A 41 9.45 6.99 -7.26
C ALA A 41 9.77 5.61 -6.66
N GLY A 42 10.97 5.40 -6.11
CA GLY A 42 11.33 4.16 -5.44
C GLY A 42 10.50 3.87 -4.19
N LEU A 43 10.12 4.91 -3.44
CA LEU A 43 9.16 4.78 -2.35
C LEU A 43 7.78 4.34 -2.87
N PHE A 44 7.27 4.97 -3.94
CA PHE A 44 5.96 4.61 -4.50
C PHE A 44 5.94 3.19 -5.05
N ASP A 45 7.01 2.74 -5.68
CA ASP A 45 7.15 1.36 -6.13
C ASP A 45 7.06 0.37 -4.95
N GLU A 46 7.78 0.63 -3.85
CA GLU A 46 7.69 -0.19 -2.64
C GLU A 46 6.31 -0.11 -1.96
N LEU A 47 5.66 1.05 -2.00
CA LEU A 47 4.30 1.22 -1.49
C LEU A 47 3.30 0.39 -2.31
N CYS A 48 3.35 0.49 -3.65
CA CYS A 48 2.53 -0.30 -4.56
C CYS A 48 2.73 -1.80 -4.32
N LYS A 49 3.98 -2.26 -4.25
CA LYS A 49 4.30 -3.66 -3.92
C LYS A 49 3.72 -4.10 -2.58
N SER A 50 3.73 -3.22 -1.56
CA SER A 50 3.14 -3.52 -0.25
C SER A 50 1.63 -3.70 -0.33
N ILE A 51 0.95 -2.82 -1.06
CA ILE A 51 -0.51 -2.90 -1.29
C ILE A 51 -0.83 -4.17 -2.10
N SER A 52 -0.07 -4.44 -3.17
CA SER A 52 -0.26 -5.63 -4.00
C SER A 52 -0.06 -6.94 -3.24
N ARG A 53 0.90 -7.01 -2.31
CA ARG A 53 1.08 -8.20 -1.45
C ARG A 53 -0.17 -8.44 -0.58
N ARG A 54 -0.65 -7.40 0.09
CA ARG A 54 -1.88 -7.50 0.90
C ARG A 54 -3.09 -7.90 0.06
N TRP A 55 -3.22 -7.37 -1.15
CA TRP A 55 -4.24 -7.77 -2.10
C TRP A 55 -4.15 -9.27 -2.44
N LEU A 56 -2.95 -9.78 -2.72
CA LEU A 56 -2.75 -11.20 -3.02
C LEU A 56 -3.12 -12.11 -1.85
N ASP A 57 -2.93 -11.66 -0.60
CA ASP A 57 -3.34 -12.41 0.58
C ASP A 57 -4.88 -12.54 0.65
N TYR A 58 -5.63 -11.45 0.45
CA TYR A 58 -7.10 -11.47 0.36
C TYR A 58 -7.57 -12.38 -0.77
N LEU A 59 -6.97 -12.23 -1.95
CA LEU A 59 -7.31 -13.04 -3.12
C LEU A 59 -7.10 -14.54 -2.86
N ALA A 60 -5.99 -14.91 -2.23
CA ALA A 60 -5.68 -16.30 -1.94
C ALA A 60 -6.66 -16.91 -0.93
N GLU A 61 -7.04 -16.16 0.11
CA GLU A 61 -8.00 -16.59 1.13
C GLU A 61 -9.42 -16.75 0.55
N ASP A 62 -9.90 -15.75 -0.20
CA ASP A 62 -11.27 -15.72 -0.69
C ASP A 62 -11.51 -16.68 -1.85
N VAL A 63 -10.53 -16.85 -2.74
CA VAL A 63 -10.61 -17.85 -3.82
C VAL A 63 -10.47 -19.25 -3.23
N GLY A 64 -9.45 -19.50 -2.40
CA GLY A 64 -9.15 -20.81 -1.84
C GLY A 64 -9.04 -21.88 -2.93
N ASP A 65 -9.77 -22.98 -2.78
CA ASP A 65 -9.77 -24.11 -3.72
C ASP A 65 -10.81 -23.99 -4.85
N LYS A 66 -11.50 -22.84 -4.97
CA LYS A 66 -12.49 -22.62 -6.04
C LYS A 66 -11.79 -22.64 -7.40
N ILE A 67 -12.52 -23.05 -8.44
CA ILE A 67 -12.05 -23.08 -9.83
C ILE A 67 -13.11 -22.53 -10.78
N GLY A 68 -12.72 -22.24 -12.02
CA GLY A 68 -13.65 -21.79 -13.06
C GLY A 68 -14.33 -20.47 -12.71
N ILE A 69 -15.63 -20.37 -12.98
CA ILE A 69 -16.39 -19.13 -12.76
C ILE A 69 -16.51 -18.77 -11.28
N ASP A 70 -16.60 -19.76 -10.39
CA ASP A 70 -16.69 -19.54 -8.95
C ASP A 70 -15.42 -18.89 -8.40
N ALA A 71 -14.25 -19.29 -8.91
CA ALA A 71 -12.98 -18.63 -8.60
C ALA A 71 -12.95 -17.18 -9.10
N MET A 72 -13.46 -16.93 -10.30
CA MET A 72 -13.51 -15.58 -10.87
C MET A 72 -14.44 -14.65 -10.09
N CYS A 73 -15.62 -15.14 -9.70
CA CYS A 73 -16.56 -14.38 -8.86
C CYS A 73 -15.94 -14.09 -7.50
N ALA A 74 -15.34 -15.09 -6.84
CA ALA A 74 -14.66 -14.89 -5.55
C ALA A 74 -13.50 -13.88 -5.64
N ALA A 75 -12.71 -13.92 -6.72
CA ALA A 75 -11.64 -12.95 -6.96
C ALA A 75 -12.16 -11.51 -7.14
N LEU A 76 -13.30 -11.32 -7.81
CA LEU A 76 -13.92 -10.02 -7.97
C LEU A 76 -14.49 -9.50 -6.64
N ASP A 77 -15.20 -10.36 -5.90
CA ASP A 77 -15.75 -10.02 -4.59
C ASP A 77 -14.65 -9.63 -3.60
N SER A 78 -13.56 -10.40 -3.58
CA SER A 78 -12.35 -10.11 -2.81
C SER A 78 -11.78 -8.74 -3.16
N PHE A 79 -11.74 -8.37 -4.45
CA PHE A 79 -11.23 -7.06 -4.87
C PHE A 79 -12.11 -5.93 -4.37
N PHE A 80 -13.44 -6.09 -4.45
CA PHE A 80 -14.37 -5.10 -3.90
C PHE A 80 -14.21 -4.96 -2.38
N GLN A 81 -14.02 -6.07 -1.65
CA GLN A 81 -13.78 -6.05 -0.22
C GLN A 81 -12.46 -5.36 0.12
N PHE A 82 -11.36 -5.71 -0.55
CA PHE A 82 -10.04 -5.11 -0.34
C PHE A 82 -10.05 -3.58 -0.49
N VAL A 83 -10.74 -3.08 -1.52
CA VAL A 83 -10.86 -1.63 -1.76
C VAL A 83 -11.80 -0.96 -0.73
N SER A 84 -12.85 -1.65 -0.30
CA SER A 84 -13.83 -1.12 0.67
C SER A 84 -13.29 -1.09 2.11
N ASP A 85 -12.46 -2.07 2.47
CA ASP A 85 -11.83 -2.19 3.79
C ASP A 85 -10.55 -1.36 3.92
N SER A 86 -10.06 -0.78 2.82
CA SER A 86 -8.93 0.15 2.84
C SER A 86 -9.36 1.45 3.55
N PRO A 87 -8.62 1.95 4.57
CA PRO A 87 -9.20 2.78 5.63
C PRO A 87 -9.79 4.10 5.14
N GLN A 88 -11.01 4.41 5.61
CA GLN A 88 -11.60 5.75 5.66
C GLN A 88 -11.36 6.45 7.01
N ASP A 89 -10.35 6.05 7.77
CA ASP A 89 -9.99 6.67 9.06
C ASP A 89 -8.73 7.54 8.95
#